data_AF-A0A671R323-F1
#
_entry.id   AF-A0A671R323-F1
#
_cell.length_a   1.000
_cell.length_b   1.000
_cell.length_c   1.000
_cell.angle_alpha   90.00
_cell.angle_beta   90.00
_cell.angle_gamma   90.00
#
_symmetry.space_group_name_H-M   'P 1'
#
loop_
_entity.id
_entity.type
_entity.pdbx_description
1 polymer ?
#
loop_
_entity_poly.entity_id
_entity_poly.type
_entity_poly.pdbx_seq_one_letter_code
_entity_poly.pdbx_strand_id
1 'polypeptide(L)'
;MTRVKINELKPLKPRFEVPDVLIAEPPTEPLSVLSKDDNGVVLSLGAKNQRLIVSARPFRLDIMQGPEVLLSLNSRGLLAFEHLRLHKDTDKEEDGLWEETFKSHTDTKPNGPTSISLDFSLPGVEHVYGIPEHADDLKLKTTDGGDPYRLYNLDVFQYELYNPMALYGSIPVMLAHNTQRTMGIFWLNAAETWVDISSNTAGKTVFGKMLDFVQGSSEKPQTDVRWISESGIIDVFIMLGPKPSDVFSQYASLTGTQSFPPLASLGYHQFLPYWYQLLYQRGPCECLLMILFIISHRLDCLYSHKYCFILHECTFSFLSCLRPLWVDYPKDTATFTIDDEFLIGSDLLVHPVTEDGSRGVTAYLPGAGEVWYDVHTFQKHNGAQNLYIPVTLSSIPVFQRGGSIIPRKDRVRRSSACMENDPYSLYVALSPKKFAEGELYIDDGHSFNYDTKKEFIHRSLTFANNALTSSNLCPDCNFLTSSWIEKVLILGASKPSKVLLKMDGKETPVDFEFDTSMSVLTLRKPGMNAGADWTLLLQ
;
A
#
# COMPACT_ATOMS: atom_id res chain seq x y z
N MET A 1 17.66 -7.87 3.36
CA MET A 1 16.83 -8.19 4.54
C MET A 1 17.68 -8.89 5.58
N THR A 2 17.26 -8.93 6.84
CA THR A 2 17.93 -9.69 7.90
C THR A 2 16.88 -10.51 8.66
N ARG A 3 17.05 -11.85 8.72
CA ARG A 3 16.17 -12.74 9.50
C ARG A 3 16.82 -13.05 10.84
N VAL A 4 16.11 -12.86 11.94
CA VAL A 4 16.54 -13.22 13.29
C VAL A 4 15.60 -14.30 13.81
N LYS A 5 16.18 -15.46 14.14
CA LYS A 5 15.45 -16.62 14.66
C LYS A 5 16.00 -17.00 16.03
N ILE A 6 15.18 -17.01 17.07
CA ILE A 6 15.55 -17.44 18.43
C ILE A 6 14.63 -18.58 18.84
N ASN A 7 15.25 -19.70 19.24
CA ASN A 7 14.57 -20.91 19.69
C ASN A 7 15.32 -21.52 20.87
N GLU A 8 14.66 -22.40 21.63
CA GLU A 8 15.28 -23.16 22.70
C GLU A 8 16.32 -24.13 22.13
N LEU A 9 17.48 -24.22 22.78
CA LEU A 9 18.53 -25.16 22.36
C LEU A 9 18.14 -26.62 22.60
N LYS A 10 17.38 -26.89 23.66
CA LYS A 10 16.95 -28.24 24.09
C LYS A 10 15.54 -28.18 24.67
N PRO A 11 14.51 -27.97 23.84
CA PRO A 11 13.15 -27.86 24.34
C PRO A 11 12.60 -29.23 24.77
N LEU A 12 11.67 -29.23 25.72
CA LEU A 12 10.93 -30.45 26.11
C LEU A 12 10.12 -31.03 24.94
N LYS A 13 9.66 -30.16 24.04
CA LYS A 13 9.01 -30.51 22.77
C LYS A 13 9.26 -29.40 21.73
N PRO A 14 9.21 -29.67 20.42
CA PRO A 14 9.38 -28.63 19.41
C PRO A 14 8.39 -27.48 19.60
N ARG A 15 8.88 -26.24 19.45
CA ARG A 15 8.04 -25.05 19.35
C ARG A 15 7.48 -24.93 17.94
N PHE A 16 6.31 -24.31 17.85
CA PHE A 16 5.66 -24.08 16.57
C PHE A 16 6.47 -23.08 15.74
N GLU A 17 6.74 -23.46 14.48
CA GLU A 17 7.30 -22.58 13.45
C GLU A 17 6.26 -22.49 12.33
N VAL A 18 5.97 -21.29 11.84
CA VAL A 18 4.86 -21.04 10.93
C VAL A 18 5.15 -21.65 9.55
N PRO A 19 4.38 -22.64 9.08
CA PRO A 19 4.50 -23.18 7.73
C PRO A 19 3.68 -22.36 6.72
N ASP A 20 3.88 -22.60 5.43
CA ASP A 20 3.03 -22.17 4.29
C ASP A 20 2.82 -20.66 4.07
N VAL A 21 3.37 -19.80 4.94
CA VAL A 21 3.36 -18.34 4.76
C VAL A 21 4.53 -17.89 3.88
N LEU A 22 5.71 -18.52 4.04
CA LEU A 22 6.85 -18.25 3.18
C LEU A 22 6.70 -19.05 1.88
N ILE A 23 6.75 -18.37 0.73
CA ILE A 23 6.61 -19.03 -0.59
C ILE A 23 7.80 -19.91 -0.94
N ALA A 24 8.97 -19.62 -0.35
CA ALA A 24 10.20 -20.38 -0.47
C ALA A 24 11.16 -19.99 0.68
N GLU A 25 12.19 -20.81 0.92
CA GLU A 25 13.28 -20.40 1.81
C GLU A 25 14.06 -19.23 1.17
N PRO A 26 14.20 -18.07 1.84
CA PRO A 26 14.83 -16.90 1.25
C PRO A 26 16.31 -17.14 0.93
N PRO A 27 16.83 -16.64 -0.20
CA PRO A 27 18.24 -16.73 -0.52
C PRO A 27 19.09 -16.04 0.55
N THR A 28 20.21 -16.66 0.93
CA THR A 28 21.08 -16.17 2.01
C THR A 28 22.39 -15.61 1.48
N GLU A 29 22.91 -14.59 2.16
CA GLU A 29 24.25 -14.07 1.93
C GLU A 29 25.15 -14.40 3.14
N PRO A 30 26.42 -14.79 2.91
CA PRO A 30 27.33 -15.13 4.01
C PRO A 30 27.70 -13.88 4.81
N LEU A 31 27.53 -13.96 6.14
CA LEU A 31 28.00 -12.94 7.06
C LEU A 31 29.52 -13.07 7.25
N SER A 32 30.25 -11.97 7.08
CA SER A 32 31.70 -11.94 7.36
C SER A 32 31.98 -11.20 8.66
N VAL A 33 32.87 -11.76 9.48
CA VAL A 33 33.30 -11.14 10.74
C VAL A 33 34.25 -9.99 10.43
N LEU A 34 33.88 -8.77 10.83
CA LEU A 34 34.70 -7.57 10.70
C LEU A 34 35.57 -7.36 11.95
N SER A 35 35.01 -7.59 13.12
CA SER A 35 35.73 -7.56 14.40
C SER A 35 35.02 -8.43 15.42
N LYS A 36 35.78 -8.92 16.42
CA LYS A 36 35.28 -9.74 17.51
C LYS A 36 36.10 -9.44 18.77
N ASP A 37 35.42 -9.29 19.89
CA ASP A 37 36.01 -9.19 21.21
C ASP A 37 35.21 -10.05 22.22
N ASP A 38 35.50 -9.90 23.51
CA ASP A 38 34.82 -10.64 24.59
C ASP A 38 33.38 -10.19 24.83
N ASN A 39 33.01 -9.00 24.35
CA ASN A 39 31.70 -8.38 24.58
C ASN A 39 30.77 -8.50 23.37
N GLY A 40 31.28 -8.84 22.18
CA GLY A 40 30.45 -8.98 20.98
C GLY A 40 31.19 -9.30 19.69
N VAL A 41 30.43 -9.30 18.60
CA VAL A 41 30.92 -9.48 17.23
C VAL A 41 30.29 -8.45 16.30
N VAL A 42 31.09 -7.91 15.38
CA VAL A 42 30.62 -7.04 14.30
C VAL A 42 30.67 -7.83 13.00
N LEU A 43 29.52 -7.93 12.34
CA LEU A 43 29.32 -8.70 11.12
C LEU A 43 29.02 -7.74 9.96
N SER A 44 29.58 -8.02 8.77
CA SER A 44 29.16 -7.39 7.53
C SER A 44 27.92 -8.09 7.00
N LEU A 45 26.90 -7.32 6.60
CA LEU A 45 25.65 -7.83 6.01
C LEU A 45 25.71 -7.96 4.48
N GLY A 46 26.91 -8.02 3.88
CA GLY A 46 27.10 -8.16 2.43
C GLY A 46 26.91 -6.86 1.64
N ALA A 47 25.95 -6.01 2.01
CA ALA A 47 25.73 -4.71 1.39
C ALA A 47 26.78 -3.67 1.82
N LYS A 48 27.17 -2.78 0.89
CA LYS A 48 28.19 -1.76 1.12
C LYS A 48 27.81 -0.89 2.33
N ASN A 49 28.67 -0.88 3.34
CA ASN A 49 28.54 -0.14 4.59
C ASN A 49 27.40 -0.58 5.53
N GLN A 50 26.76 -1.74 5.32
CA GLN A 50 25.80 -2.30 6.28
C GLN A 50 26.46 -3.30 7.22
N ARG A 51 26.24 -3.13 8.52
CA ARG A 51 26.85 -3.95 9.56
C ARG A 51 25.83 -4.34 10.61
N LEU A 52 26.01 -5.51 11.20
CA LEU A 52 25.27 -5.99 12.36
C LEU A 52 26.23 -6.07 13.54
N ILE A 53 25.95 -5.33 14.60
CA ILE A 53 26.65 -5.48 15.88
C ILE A 53 25.84 -6.42 16.75
N VAL A 54 26.50 -7.48 17.23
CA VAL A 54 25.94 -8.43 18.20
C VAL A 54 26.65 -8.22 19.53
N SER A 55 25.96 -7.63 20.49
CA SER A 55 26.45 -7.53 21.87
C SER A 55 26.01 -8.75 22.66
N ALA A 56 26.91 -9.32 23.47
CA ALA A 56 26.66 -10.54 24.21
C ALA A 56 26.05 -10.29 25.60
N ARG A 57 26.42 -9.20 26.28
CA ARG A 57 26.04 -8.93 27.69
C ARG A 57 25.75 -7.44 27.95
N PRO A 58 24.46 -7.02 28.03
CA PRO A 58 23.27 -7.80 27.70
C PRO A 58 23.21 -8.15 26.20
N PHE A 59 22.45 -9.20 25.85
CA PHE A 59 22.23 -9.56 24.46
C PHE A 59 21.52 -8.42 23.72
N ARG A 60 22.09 -7.92 22.63
CA ARG A 60 21.52 -6.83 21.82
C ARG A 60 22.02 -6.94 20.39
N LEU A 61 21.17 -6.58 19.44
CA LEU A 61 21.50 -6.52 18.02
C LEU A 61 21.30 -5.10 17.51
N ASP A 62 22.31 -4.53 16.84
CA ASP A 62 22.19 -3.22 16.19
C ASP A 62 22.50 -3.33 14.70
N ILE A 63 21.53 -2.99 13.85
CA ILE A 63 21.74 -2.90 12.40
C ILE A 63 22.14 -1.47 12.07
N MET A 64 23.31 -1.33 11.45
CA MET A 64 23.91 -0.04 11.12
C MET A 64 24.09 0.14 9.62
N GLN A 65 24.02 1.39 9.17
CA GLN A 65 24.52 1.81 7.87
C GLN A 65 25.52 2.96 8.03
N GLY A 66 26.79 2.71 7.71
CA GLY A 66 27.86 3.67 7.99
C GLY A 66 27.97 3.93 9.51
N PRO A 67 27.86 5.19 9.98
CA PRO A 67 27.83 5.53 11.40
C PRO A 67 26.43 5.49 12.03
N GLU A 68 25.36 5.37 11.23
CA GLU A 68 23.98 5.48 11.72
C GLU A 68 23.43 4.12 12.14
N VAL A 69 22.77 4.08 13.30
CA VAL A 69 21.94 2.94 13.73
C VAL A 69 20.58 3.06 13.05
N LEU A 70 20.22 2.05 12.25
CA LEU A 70 18.93 1.98 11.57
C LEU A 70 17.85 1.41 12.49
N LEU A 71 18.17 0.31 13.17
CA LEU A 71 17.24 -0.42 14.02
C LEU A 71 18.03 -1.21 15.07
N SER A 72 17.54 -1.23 16.30
CA SER A 72 18.09 -2.04 17.40
C SER A 72 17.06 -3.07 17.86
N LEU A 73 17.51 -4.28 18.17
CA LEU A 73 16.69 -5.32 18.80
C LEU A 73 17.18 -5.54 20.22
N ASN A 74 16.23 -5.74 21.14
CA ASN A 74 16.49 -5.90 22.57
C ASN A 74 17.28 -4.74 23.18
N SER A 75 17.02 -3.51 22.74
CA SER A 75 17.73 -2.32 23.23
C SER A 75 17.25 -1.94 24.64
N ARG A 76 15.98 -2.22 24.95
CA ARG A 76 15.33 -1.99 26.24
C ARG A 76 15.39 -3.20 27.17
N GLY A 77 15.96 -4.31 26.71
CA GLY A 77 16.08 -5.53 27.51
C GLY A 77 14.74 -6.23 27.76
N LEU A 78 13.77 -6.09 26.86
CA LEU A 78 12.44 -6.66 26.99
C LEU A 78 12.29 -7.99 26.23
N LEU A 79 13.40 -8.57 25.75
CA LEU A 79 13.44 -9.96 25.31
C LEU A 79 13.03 -10.87 26.47
N ALA A 80 11.87 -11.49 26.32
CA ALA A 80 11.41 -12.57 27.19
C ALA A 80 11.22 -13.83 26.35
N PHE A 81 11.63 -14.96 26.91
CA PHE A 81 11.44 -16.26 26.30
C PHE A 81 11.12 -17.25 27.41
N GLU A 82 9.83 -17.52 27.61
CA GLU A 82 9.37 -18.43 28.66
C GLU A 82 9.66 -19.87 28.22
N HIS A 83 10.70 -20.47 28.79
CA HIS A 83 11.12 -21.83 28.45
C HIS A 83 10.09 -22.87 28.86
N LEU A 84 9.95 -23.93 28.05
CA LEU A 84 9.08 -25.04 28.38
C LEU A 84 9.52 -25.73 29.68
N ARG A 85 8.59 -25.88 30.62
CA ARG A 85 8.81 -26.52 31.93
C ARG A 85 7.66 -27.46 32.27
N LEU A 86 7.90 -28.43 33.16
CA LEU A 86 6.85 -29.29 33.69
C LEU A 86 6.13 -28.56 34.84
N HIS A 87 4.85 -28.87 35.05
CA HIS A 87 4.04 -28.22 36.09
C HIS A 87 4.68 -28.31 37.49
N LYS A 88 5.15 -29.51 37.84
CA LYS A 88 5.87 -29.80 39.09
C LYS A 88 7.15 -28.97 39.31
N ASP A 89 7.72 -28.39 38.26
CA ASP A 89 8.97 -27.61 38.30
C ASP A 89 8.68 -26.10 38.38
N THR A 90 7.42 -25.71 38.68
CA THR A 90 7.01 -24.31 38.84
C THR A 90 7.11 -23.91 40.30
N ASP A 91 8.10 -23.07 40.63
CA ASP A 91 8.39 -22.66 42.03
C ASP A 91 7.33 -21.71 42.64
N LYS A 92 6.50 -21.06 41.82
CA LYS A 92 5.45 -20.12 42.23
C LYS A 92 4.16 -20.38 41.46
N GLU A 93 3.10 -20.76 42.16
CA GLU A 93 1.74 -20.77 41.61
C GLU A 93 1.20 -19.33 41.61
N GLU A 94 1.48 -18.61 40.53
CA GLU A 94 0.78 -17.35 40.24
C GLU A 94 -0.47 -17.66 39.41
N ASP A 95 -1.56 -16.95 39.71
CA ASP A 95 -2.85 -17.13 39.05
C ASP A 95 -2.71 -16.97 37.52
N GLY A 96 -3.30 -17.90 36.77
CA GLY A 96 -3.29 -17.87 35.31
C GLY A 96 -2.00 -18.38 34.65
N LEU A 97 -0.99 -18.85 35.38
CA LEU A 97 0.21 -19.46 34.75
C LEU A 97 -0.08 -20.80 34.05
N TRP A 98 -1.02 -21.58 34.60
CA TRP A 98 -1.44 -22.88 34.09
C TRP A 98 -2.91 -22.78 33.67
N GLU A 99 -3.86 -23.27 34.46
CA GLU A 99 -5.26 -23.14 34.09
C GLU A 99 -5.73 -21.68 34.16
N GLU A 100 -6.48 -21.24 33.14
CA GLU A 100 -7.04 -19.90 33.06
C GLU A 100 -8.50 -19.96 32.62
N THR A 101 -9.36 -19.16 33.23
CA THR A 101 -10.79 -19.13 32.90
C THR A 101 -11.19 -17.76 32.36
N PHE A 102 -11.71 -17.74 31.12
CA PHE A 102 -12.35 -16.57 30.53
C PHE A 102 -13.86 -16.81 30.37
N LYS A 103 -14.66 -16.04 31.12
CA LYS A 103 -16.12 -16.21 31.22
C LYS A 103 -16.47 -17.63 31.68
N SER A 104 -17.06 -18.44 30.80
CA SER A 104 -17.48 -19.82 31.07
C SER A 104 -16.52 -20.87 30.51
N HIS A 105 -15.41 -20.46 29.89
CA HIS A 105 -14.45 -21.36 29.25
C HIS A 105 -13.16 -21.38 30.05
N THR A 106 -12.69 -22.58 30.38
CA THR A 106 -11.41 -22.80 31.05
C THR A 106 -10.43 -23.41 30.06
N ASP A 107 -9.32 -22.72 29.81
CA ASP A 107 -8.16 -23.30 29.17
C ASP A 107 -7.35 -24.08 30.20
N THR A 108 -7.01 -25.32 29.85
CA THR A 108 -6.18 -26.23 30.66
C THR A 108 -4.70 -25.92 30.56
N LYS A 109 -4.28 -25.17 29.52
CA LYS A 109 -2.91 -24.74 29.20
C LYS A 109 -1.84 -25.77 29.59
N PRO A 110 -1.81 -26.94 28.92
CA PRO A 110 -0.99 -28.09 29.34
C PRO A 110 0.52 -27.83 29.29
N ASN A 111 0.96 -26.78 28.60
CA ASN A 111 2.38 -26.42 28.47
C ASN A 111 2.78 -25.28 29.41
N GLY A 112 1.84 -24.76 30.20
CA GLY A 112 2.06 -23.60 31.05
C GLY A 112 2.46 -22.36 30.25
N PRO A 113 3.29 -21.47 30.83
CA PRO A 113 3.74 -20.25 30.17
C PRO A 113 4.79 -20.54 29.08
N THR A 114 4.50 -20.12 27.86
CA THR A 114 5.39 -20.32 26.70
C THR A 114 5.57 -19.07 25.85
N SER A 115 5.22 -17.91 26.40
CA SER A 115 5.24 -16.65 25.65
C SER A 115 6.66 -16.25 25.26
N ILE A 116 6.71 -15.47 24.19
CA ILE A 116 7.93 -14.88 23.66
C ILE A 116 7.69 -13.38 23.49
N SER A 117 8.72 -12.58 23.71
CA SER A 117 8.66 -11.16 23.36
C SER A 117 10.00 -10.61 22.94
N LEU A 118 9.97 -9.56 22.12
CA LEU A 118 11.16 -8.85 21.67
C LEU A 118 10.82 -7.38 21.39
N ASP A 119 11.67 -6.48 21.88
CA ASP A 119 11.59 -5.05 21.55
C ASP A 119 12.49 -4.66 20.38
N PHE A 120 12.02 -3.66 19.64
CA PHE A 120 12.67 -3.02 18.52
C PHE A 120 12.68 -1.51 18.75
N SER A 121 13.83 -0.88 18.54
CA SER A 121 13.97 0.58 18.57
C SER A 121 14.24 1.10 17.18
N LEU A 122 13.55 2.18 16.81
CA LEU A 122 13.59 2.79 15.49
C LEU A 122 14.05 4.26 15.58
N PRO A 123 15.38 4.52 15.63
CA PRO A 123 15.90 5.87 15.75
C PRO A 123 15.63 6.72 14.51
N GLY A 124 15.05 7.89 14.71
CA GLY A 124 14.66 8.85 13.67
C GLY A 124 13.28 8.59 13.07
N VAL A 125 12.50 7.65 13.62
CA VAL A 125 11.14 7.33 13.15
C VAL A 125 10.12 7.91 14.13
N GLU A 126 9.07 8.53 13.60
CA GLU A 126 7.89 8.99 14.36
C GLU A 126 6.58 8.36 13.84
N HIS A 127 6.64 7.67 12.70
CA HIS A 127 5.48 7.18 11.97
C HIS A 127 5.65 5.69 11.70
N VAL A 128 4.74 4.90 12.29
CA VAL A 128 4.64 3.47 12.07
C VAL A 128 3.23 3.11 11.60
N TYR A 129 3.12 2.13 10.72
CA TYR A 129 1.88 1.70 10.05
C TYR A 129 1.81 0.19 9.97
N GLY A 130 0.65 -0.36 9.61
CA GLY A 130 0.46 -1.77 9.34
C GLY A 130 -0.26 -2.47 10.50
N ILE A 131 0.16 -3.70 10.80
CA ILE A 131 -0.47 -4.61 11.77
C ILE A 131 -2.01 -4.65 11.69
N PRO A 132 -2.64 -4.72 10.51
CA PRO A 132 -4.10 -4.85 10.43
C PRO A 132 -4.57 -6.19 11.03
N GLU A 133 -5.82 -6.35 11.43
CA GLU A 133 -6.98 -5.46 11.18
C GLU A 133 -7.48 -4.77 12.46
N HIS A 134 -7.51 -3.42 12.42
CA HIS A 134 -8.04 -2.56 13.49
C HIS A 134 -8.90 -1.46 12.87
N ALA A 135 -9.98 -1.08 13.56
CA ALA A 135 -10.80 0.06 13.20
C ALA A 135 -10.17 1.35 13.76
N ASP A 136 -8.98 1.71 13.32
CA ASP A 136 -8.19 2.82 13.83
C ASP A 136 -7.51 3.61 12.70
N ASP A 137 -6.82 4.70 13.04
CA ASP A 137 -6.10 5.54 12.09
C ASP A 137 -5.00 4.76 11.34
N LEU A 138 -4.67 5.17 10.11
CA LEU A 138 -3.62 4.51 9.33
C LEU A 138 -2.26 4.56 10.04
N LYS A 139 -1.94 5.72 10.62
CA LYS A 139 -0.77 5.91 11.50
C LYS A 139 -1.12 5.33 12.87
N LEU A 140 -0.39 4.30 13.27
CA LEU A 140 -0.60 3.66 14.56
C LEU A 140 -0.31 4.62 15.72
N LYS A 141 -1.15 4.54 16.74
CA LYS A 141 -1.06 5.34 17.96
C LYS A 141 -0.05 4.75 18.93
N THR A 142 0.40 5.57 19.88
CA THR A 142 1.13 5.06 21.04
C THR A 142 0.17 4.31 21.96
N THR A 143 0.60 3.17 22.49
CA THR A 143 -0.13 2.36 23.46
C THR A 143 0.23 2.74 24.90
N ASP A 144 1.11 3.74 25.08
CA ASP A 144 1.47 4.29 26.39
C ASP A 144 0.22 4.76 27.17
N GLY A 145 -0.10 4.06 28.26
CA GLY A 145 -1.26 4.37 29.11
C GLY A 145 -2.59 3.79 28.62
N GLY A 146 -2.59 2.95 27.59
CA GLY A 146 -3.74 2.21 27.08
C GLY A 146 -3.43 0.74 26.80
N ASP A 147 -4.31 0.09 26.02
CA ASP A 147 -4.12 -1.30 25.62
C ASP A 147 -3.19 -1.42 24.39
N PRO A 148 -2.37 -2.49 24.29
CA PRO A 148 -1.61 -2.78 23.09
C PRO A 148 -2.52 -3.12 21.90
N TYR A 149 -2.00 -2.94 20.68
CA TYR A 149 -2.65 -3.50 19.48
C TYR A 149 -2.67 -5.02 19.58
N ARG A 150 -3.86 -5.61 19.43
CA ARG A 150 -4.05 -7.06 19.50
C ARG A 150 -4.20 -7.66 18.11
N LEU A 151 -3.48 -8.74 17.85
CA LEU A 151 -3.54 -9.55 16.63
C LEU A 151 -4.05 -10.94 17.02
N TYR A 152 -5.36 -11.12 16.91
CA TYR A 152 -6.05 -12.37 17.16
C TYR A 152 -7.37 -12.36 16.40
N ASN A 153 -7.53 -13.25 15.42
CA ASN A 153 -8.69 -13.22 14.53
C ASN A 153 -9.98 -13.54 15.32
N LEU A 154 -10.85 -12.54 15.45
CA LEU A 154 -12.07 -12.56 16.24
C LEU A 154 -13.28 -12.13 15.41
N ASP A 155 -14.43 -12.73 15.72
CA ASP A 155 -15.73 -12.22 15.28
C ASP A 155 -16.24 -11.19 16.30
N VAL A 156 -15.95 -9.91 16.04
CA VAL A 156 -16.34 -8.79 16.90
C VAL A 156 -17.67 -8.22 16.42
N PHE A 157 -18.75 -8.57 17.12
CA PHE A 157 -20.08 -8.03 16.84
C PHE A 157 -20.13 -6.52 17.12
N GLN A 158 -20.53 -5.73 16.12
CA GLN A 158 -20.66 -4.27 16.22
C GLN A 158 -19.37 -3.61 16.77
N TYR A 159 -18.23 -3.90 16.11
CA TYR A 159 -16.96 -3.29 16.49
C TYR A 159 -17.07 -1.75 16.58
N GLU A 160 -16.37 -1.17 17.54
CA GLU A 160 -16.27 0.27 17.73
C GLU A 160 -15.08 0.84 16.92
N LEU A 161 -15.05 2.16 16.71
CA LEU A 161 -13.96 2.85 16.02
C LEU A 161 -12.91 3.37 17.00
N TYR A 162 -11.72 3.64 16.49
CA TYR A 162 -10.56 4.26 17.16
C TYR A 162 -10.09 3.52 18.41
N ASN A 163 -9.99 2.20 18.32
CA ASN A 163 -9.49 1.35 19.41
C ASN A 163 -8.57 0.23 18.89
N PRO A 164 -7.67 -0.30 19.74
CA PRO A 164 -6.69 -1.30 19.36
C PRO A 164 -7.20 -2.76 19.41
N MET A 165 -8.51 -2.99 19.54
CA MET A 165 -9.07 -4.34 19.64
C MET A 165 -8.90 -5.12 18.33
N ALA A 166 -8.50 -6.39 18.43
CA ALA A 166 -8.37 -7.27 17.29
C ALA A 166 -9.72 -7.47 16.57
N LEU A 167 -9.68 -7.48 15.24
CA LEU A 167 -10.81 -7.79 14.37
C LEU A 167 -10.62 -9.14 13.67
N TYR A 168 -11.01 -9.25 12.39
CA TYR A 168 -11.20 -10.55 11.71
C TYR A 168 -9.92 -11.13 11.15
N GLY A 169 -8.97 -10.28 10.74
CA GLY A 169 -7.68 -10.67 10.19
C GLY A 169 -6.49 -10.15 10.99
N SER A 170 -5.35 -10.81 10.82
CA SER A 170 -4.08 -10.42 11.43
C SER A 170 -2.95 -10.56 10.41
N ILE A 171 -2.25 -9.46 10.13
CA ILE A 171 -1.02 -9.46 9.32
C ILE A 171 0.09 -8.84 10.18
N PRO A 172 1.00 -9.63 10.78
CA PRO A 172 1.99 -9.14 11.74
C PRO A 172 3.19 -8.46 11.06
N VAL A 173 2.90 -7.43 10.26
CA VAL A 173 3.86 -6.63 9.51
C VAL A 173 3.69 -5.17 9.88
N MET A 174 4.78 -4.55 10.34
CA MET A 174 4.83 -3.13 10.64
C MET A 174 5.79 -2.42 9.69
N LEU A 175 5.39 -1.25 9.21
CA LEU A 175 6.21 -0.34 8.41
C LEU A 175 6.61 0.85 9.27
N ALA A 176 7.86 1.28 9.15
CA ALA A 176 8.43 2.41 9.85
C ALA A 176 8.96 3.42 8.84
N HIS A 177 8.48 4.66 8.88
CA HIS A 177 8.76 5.65 7.84
C HIS A 177 9.30 6.97 8.40
N ASN A 178 10.27 7.53 7.69
CA ASN A 178 10.68 8.93 7.79
C ASN A 178 11.16 9.45 6.43
N THR A 179 11.52 10.72 6.36
CA THR A 179 11.96 11.39 5.11
C THR A 179 13.24 10.80 4.49
N GLN A 180 14.00 9.99 5.24
CA GLN A 180 15.25 9.39 4.79
C GLN A 180 15.08 7.93 4.38
N ARG A 181 14.17 7.19 5.01
CA ARG A 181 14.06 5.74 4.89
C ARG A 181 12.68 5.21 5.29
N THR A 182 12.27 4.16 4.59
CA THR A 182 11.23 3.22 5.03
C THR A 182 11.88 1.89 5.40
N MET A 183 11.46 1.32 6.52
CA MET A 183 11.83 -0.02 6.98
C MET A 183 10.56 -0.81 7.28
N GLY A 184 10.69 -2.12 7.41
CA GLY A 184 9.61 -2.98 7.87
C GLY A 184 10.09 -4.09 8.79
N ILE A 185 9.20 -4.49 9.69
CA ILE A 185 9.37 -5.60 10.63
C ILE A 185 8.24 -6.58 10.32
N PHE A 186 8.58 -7.79 9.90
CA PHE A 186 7.63 -8.88 9.74
C PHE A 186 7.88 -9.93 10.82
N TRP A 187 6.96 -9.99 11.78
CA TRP A 187 6.99 -10.93 12.90
C TRP A 187 6.24 -12.21 12.51
N LEU A 188 6.99 -13.24 12.10
CA LEU A 188 6.42 -14.49 11.60
C LEU A 188 6.00 -15.38 12.78
N ASN A 189 4.84 -15.07 13.35
CA ASN A 189 4.19 -15.84 14.40
C ASN A 189 2.67 -15.89 14.15
N ALA A 190 2.06 -17.04 14.44
CA ALA A 190 0.63 -17.29 14.20
C ALA A 190 -0.21 -17.38 15.48
N ALA A 191 0.42 -17.29 16.66
CA ALA A 191 -0.27 -17.25 17.94
C ALA A 191 -0.87 -15.86 18.20
N GLU A 192 -1.72 -15.77 19.22
CA GLU A 192 -2.17 -14.48 19.73
C GLU A 192 -0.97 -13.57 19.98
N THR A 193 -1.00 -12.38 19.40
CA THR A 193 0.12 -11.44 19.43
C THR A 193 -0.33 -10.06 19.85
N TRP A 194 0.43 -9.43 20.73
CA TRP A 194 0.24 -8.08 21.22
C TRP A 194 1.41 -7.19 20.80
N VAL A 195 1.11 -5.96 20.42
CA VAL A 195 2.10 -5.00 19.94
C VAL A 195 1.97 -3.69 20.70
N ASP A 196 2.94 -3.43 21.56
CA ASP A 196 3.09 -2.16 22.26
C ASP A 196 3.91 -1.18 21.43
N ILE A 197 3.47 0.08 21.40
CA ILE A 197 4.12 1.17 20.67
C ILE A 197 4.31 2.34 21.62
N SER A 198 5.56 2.73 21.81
CA SER A 198 5.95 3.87 22.64
C SER A 198 6.81 4.83 21.84
N SER A 199 6.76 6.12 22.17
CA SER A 199 7.58 7.12 21.47
C SER A 199 8.12 8.16 22.44
N ASN A 200 9.40 8.47 22.30
CA ASN A 200 10.06 9.49 23.12
C ASN A 200 9.65 10.93 22.77
N THR A 201 8.99 11.15 21.63
CA THR A 201 8.48 12.47 21.21
C THR A 201 6.96 12.56 21.23
N ALA A 202 6.23 11.46 21.46
CA ALA A 202 4.78 11.49 21.59
C ALA A 202 4.35 12.31 22.81
N GLY A 203 3.30 13.12 22.64
CA GLY A 203 2.77 13.99 23.69
C GLY A 203 3.50 15.33 23.89
N LYS A 204 4.65 15.56 23.25
CA LYS A 204 5.30 16.89 23.27
C LYS A 204 4.49 17.89 22.43
N THR A 205 3.97 18.94 23.08
CA THR A 205 3.29 20.05 22.38
C THR A 205 4.26 20.76 21.43
N VAL A 206 3.74 21.54 20.47
CA VAL A 206 4.57 22.41 19.61
C VAL A 206 5.49 23.29 20.45
N PHE A 207 5.03 23.74 21.63
CA PHE A 207 5.83 24.47 22.60
C PHE A 207 6.94 23.61 23.24
N GLY A 208 6.67 22.35 23.58
CA GLY A 208 7.68 21.40 24.06
C GLY A 208 8.78 21.13 23.04
N LYS A 209 8.41 20.91 21.77
CA LYS A 209 9.38 20.76 20.66
C LYS A 209 10.19 22.06 20.42
N MET A 210 9.57 23.23 20.60
CA MET A 210 10.25 24.53 20.53
C MET A 210 11.18 24.76 21.72
N LEU A 211 10.81 24.32 22.93
CA LEU A 211 11.64 24.41 24.13
C LEU A 211 12.91 23.57 23.98
N ASP A 212 12.79 22.35 23.48
CA ASP A 212 13.92 21.45 23.20
C ASP A 212 14.90 22.08 22.19
N PHE A 213 14.36 22.74 21.17
CA PHE A 213 15.16 23.49 20.19
C PHE A 213 15.92 24.68 20.82
N VAL A 214 15.28 25.43 21.73
CA VAL A 214 15.90 26.58 22.42
C VAL A 214 16.88 26.13 23.51
N GLN A 215 16.67 24.96 24.13
CA GLN A 215 17.52 24.38 25.17
C GLN A 215 18.68 23.54 24.61
N GLY A 216 18.74 23.30 23.30
CA GLY A 216 19.80 22.53 22.66
C GLY A 216 19.72 21.02 22.90
N SER A 217 18.61 20.53 23.47
CA SER A 217 18.28 19.11 23.60
C SER A 217 17.63 18.61 22.31
N SER A 218 18.43 18.31 21.27
CA SER A 218 17.88 17.65 20.08
C SER A 218 17.68 16.15 20.35
N GLU A 219 16.64 15.78 21.10
CA GLU A 219 16.25 14.36 21.20
C GLU A 219 15.86 13.88 19.79
N LYS A 220 16.63 12.92 19.27
CA LYS A 220 16.28 12.27 18.01
C LYS A 220 14.96 11.52 18.24
N PRO A 221 13.91 11.77 17.41
CA PRO A 221 12.67 11.04 17.55
C PRO A 221 12.92 9.54 17.44
N GLN A 222 12.28 8.75 18.29
CA GLN A 222 12.41 7.29 18.31
C GLN A 222 11.06 6.69 18.63
N THR A 223 10.69 5.68 17.84
CA THR A 223 9.57 4.78 18.15
C THR A 223 10.14 3.45 18.64
N ASP A 224 9.68 3.02 19.79
CA ASP A 224 10.01 1.73 20.38
C ASP A 224 8.79 0.83 20.34
N VAL A 225 8.95 -0.36 19.76
CA VAL A 225 7.88 -1.32 19.54
C VAL A 225 8.22 -2.61 20.27
N ARG A 226 7.26 -3.23 20.93
CA ARG A 226 7.44 -4.54 21.58
C ARG A 226 6.39 -5.50 21.07
N TRP A 227 6.85 -6.64 20.58
CA TRP A 227 5.99 -7.75 20.13
C TRP A 227 5.97 -8.81 21.20
N ILE A 228 4.79 -9.33 21.50
CA ILE A 228 4.57 -10.38 22.50
C ILE A 228 3.65 -11.42 21.87
N SER A 229 4.09 -12.67 21.75
CA SER A 229 3.24 -13.76 21.25
C SER A 229 3.10 -14.85 22.31
N GLU A 230 1.92 -15.45 22.39
CA GLU A 230 1.58 -16.48 23.38
C GLU A 230 2.47 -17.75 23.28
N SER A 231 2.88 -18.12 22.06
CA SER A 231 3.67 -19.33 21.82
C SER A 231 4.50 -19.23 20.54
N GLY A 232 5.10 -20.36 20.13
CA GLY A 232 5.98 -20.45 18.97
C GLY A 232 7.39 -19.96 19.27
N ILE A 233 8.10 -19.58 18.20
CA ILE A 233 9.47 -19.08 18.25
C ILE A 233 9.52 -17.59 17.89
N ILE A 234 10.63 -16.93 18.22
CA ILE A 234 10.92 -15.61 17.67
C ILE A 234 11.48 -15.85 16.26
N ASP A 235 10.71 -15.49 15.23
CA ASP A 235 11.14 -15.49 13.84
C ASP A 235 10.75 -14.14 13.24
N VAL A 236 11.73 -13.28 12.99
CA VAL A 236 11.48 -11.91 12.52
C VAL A 236 12.33 -11.59 11.30
N PHE A 237 11.70 -11.00 10.29
CA PHE A 237 12.35 -10.44 9.12
C PHE A 237 12.41 -8.92 9.22
N ILE A 238 13.60 -8.38 9.02
CA ILE A 238 13.86 -6.96 8.99
C ILE A 238 14.12 -6.54 7.54
N MET A 239 13.23 -5.70 7.04
CA MET A 239 13.23 -5.14 5.70
C MET A 239 13.78 -3.71 5.78
N LEU A 240 14.94 -3.46 5.16
CA LEU A 240 15.71 -2.23 5.38
C LEU A 240 15.40 -1.13 4.37
N GLY A 241 14.52 -1.37 3.39
CA GLY A 241 14.20 -0.44 2.31
C GLY A 241 15.41 -0.16 1.39
N PRO A 242 15.73 1.12 1.05
CA PRO A 242 15.33 2.34 1.78
C PRO A 242 14.03 3.02 1.32
N LYS A 243 13.51 2.74 0.11
CA LYS A 243 12.24 3.32 -0.36
C LYS A 243 11.04 2.48 0.11
N PRO A 244 9.83 3.04 0.17
CA PRO A 244 8.61 2.27 0.41
C PRO A 244 8.49 1.07 -0.55
N SER A 245 8.71 1.30 -1.85
CA SER A 245 8.71 0.27 -2.89
C SER A 245 9.67 -0.89 -2.60
N ASP A 246 10.84 -0.59 -2.04
CA ASP A 246 11.85 -1.61 -1.74
C ASP A 246 11.40 -2.52 -0.60
N VAL A 247 10.71 -1.95 0.41
CA VAL A 247 10.14 -2.72 1.53
C VAL A 247 8.99 -3.61 1.04
N PHE A 248 8.13 -3.11 0.15
CA PHE A 248 7.04 -3.92 -0.41
C PHE A 248 7.57 -5.08 -1.27
N SER A 249 8.56 -4.83 -2.13
CA SER A 249 9.23 -5.89 -2.89
C SER A 249 9.93 -6.91 -1.99
N GLN A 250 10.57 -6.45 -0.91
CA GLN A 250 11.18 -7.32 0.09
C GLN A 250 10.13 -8.23 0.75
N TYR A 251 9.01 -7.67 1.19
CA TYR A 251 7.92 -8.44 1.80
C TYR A 251 7.28 -9.43 0.81
N ALA A 252 6.97 -8.98 -0.39
CA ALA A 252 6.38 -9.81 -1.44
C ALA A 252 7.30 -10.97 -1.86
N SER A 253 8.63 -10.79 -1.80
CA SER A 253 9.58 -11.88 -2.04
C SER A 253 9.52 -12.99 -0.97
N LEU A 254 8.99 -12.69 0.22
CA LEU A 254 8.81 -13.64 1.31
C LEU A 254 7.44 -14.32 1.24
N THR A 255 6.37 -13.56 1.05
CA THR A 255 4.98 -14.03 1.22
C THR A 255 4.19 -14.15 -0.08
N GLY A 256 4.80 -13.85 -1.22
CA GLY A 256 4.13 -13.80 -2.52
C GLY A 256 3.47 -12.45 -2.78
N THR A 257 2.95 -12.30 -4.00
CA THR A 257 2.24 -11.11 -4.48
C THR A 257 0.74 -11.32 -4.49
N GLN A 258 0.02 -10.20 -4.66
CA GLN A 258 -1.42 -10.25 -4.94
C GLN A 258 -1.69 -11.14 -6.15
N SER A 259 -2.54 -12.15 -5.97
CA SER A 259 -3.03 -12.98 -7.07
C SER A 259 -3.77 -12.10 -8.08
N PHE A 260 -3.52 -12.33 -9.38
CA PHE A 260 -4.15 -11.57 -10.45
C PHE A 260 -5.66 -11.89 -10.49
N PRO A 261 -6.54 -10.94 -10.14
CA PRO A 261 -7.94 -11.25 -9.96
C PRO A 261 -8.67 -11.27 -11.31
N PRO A 262 -9.72 -12.09 -11.48
CA PRO A 262 -10.53 -12.05 -12.70
C PRO A 262 -11.22 -10.68 -12.82
N LEU A 263 -11.30 -10.13 -14.03
CA LEU A 263 -11.83 -8.78 -14.32
C LEU A 263 -13.24 -8.56 -13.77
N ALA A 264 -14.08 -9.61 -13.72
CA ALA A 264 -15.42 -9.54 -13.15
C ALA A 264 -15.42 -9.22 -11.64
N SER A 265 -14.39 -9.64 -10.89
CA SER A 265 -14.29 -9.38 -9.46
C SER A 265 -13.97 -7.93 -9.10
N LEU A 266 -13.59 -7.12 -10.09
CA LEU A 266 -13.30 -5.69 -9.93
C LEU A 266 -14.50 -4.79 -10.18
N GLY A 267 -15.60 -5.34 -10.70
CA GLY A 267 -16.85 -4.61 -10.84
C GLY A 267 -17.62 -4.52 -9.53
N TYR A 268 -18.76 -3.83 -9.56
CA TYR A 268 -19.68 -3.77 -8.44
C TYR A 268 -20.27 -5.13 -8.04
N HIS A 269 -20.22 -5.43 -6.73
CA HIS A 269 -20.83 -6.63 -6.13
C HIS A 269 -22.07 -6.24 -5.32
N GLN A 270 -23.25 -6.66 -5.78
CA GLN A 270 -24.49 -6.50 -5.00
C GLN A 270 -24.67 -7.70 -4.05
N PHE A 271 -24.66 -7.44 -2.75
CA PHE A 271 -24.96 -8.44 -1.71
C PHE A 271 -25.91 -7.89 -0.65
N LEU A 272 -26.86 -8.70 -0.20
CA LEU A 272 -27.80 -8.42 0.89
C LEU A 272 -28.09 -9.73 1.65
N PRO A 273 -28.06 -9.75 3.00
CA PRO A 273 -28.43 -10.94 3.77
C PRO A 273 -29.88 -11.36 3.51
N TYR A 274 -30.12 -12.67 3.38
CA TYR A 274 -31.41 -13.28 2.96
C TYR A 274 -32.64 -12.77 3.74
N TRP A 275 -32.47 -12.43 5.02
CA TRP A 275 -33.54 -11.91 5.89
C TRP A 275 -34.11 -10.55 5.46
N TYR A 276 -33.30 -9.70 4.81
CA TYR A 276 -33.75 -8.39 4.32
C TYR A 276 -34.57 -8.46 3.03
N GLN A 277 -34.44 -9.55 2.27
CA GLN A 277 -35.15 -9.74 1.00
C GLN A 277 -36.67 -9.97 1.21
N LEU A 278 -37.07 -10.45 2.39
CA LEU A 278 -38.48 -10.62 2.78
C LEU A 278 -39.14 -9.32 3.28
N LEU A 279 -38.37 -8.39 3.85
CA LEU A 279 -38.88 -7.10 4.34
C LEU A 279 -39.09 -6.07 3.20
N TYR A 280 -38.37 -6.23 2.08
CA TYR A 280 -38.46 -5.35 0.92
C TYR A 280 -39.79 -5.40 0.16
N GLN A 281 -40.71 -6.32 0.51
CA GLN A 281 -42.07 -6.33 -0.06
C GLN A 281 -43.01 -5.26 0.54
N ARG A 282 -42.53 -4.37 1.42
CA ARG A 282 -43.33 -3.29 2.02
C ARG A 282 -42.65 -1.92 1.96
N GLY A 283 -42.68 -1.29 0.79
CA GLY A 283 -42.58 0.17 0.65
C GLY A 283 -41.37 0.70 -0.15
N PRO A 284 -41.51 1.85 -0.83
CA PRO A 284 -40.50 2.36 -1.76
C PRO A 284 -39.40 3.12 -1.00
N CYS A 285 -38.23 2.51 -0.87
CA CYS A 285 -36.96 3.23 -0.64
C CYS A 285 -36.15 3.25 -1.94
N GLU A 286 -36.75 3.76 -3.03
CA GLU A 286 -36.14 3.74 -4.37
C GLU A 286 -34.96 4.73 -4.52
N CYS A 287 -34.89 5.79 -3.70
CA CYS A 287 -33.91 6.85 -3.91
C CYS A 287 -32.48 6.50 -3.47
N LEU A 288 -32.29 5.78 -2.35
CA LEU A 288 -30.96 5.51 -1.81
C LEU A 288 -30.18 4.46 -2.62
N LEU A 289 -30.88 3.40 -3.06
CA LEU A 289 -30.34 2.38 -3.94
C LEU A 289 -29.98 2.94 -5.31
N MET A 290 -30.76 3.89 -5.83
CA MET A 290 -30.46 4.51 -7.12
C MET A 290 -29.24 5.44 -7.03
N ILE A 291 -29.03 6.14 -5.91
CA ILE A 291 -27.85 6.98 -5.68
C ILE A 291 -26.58 6.13 -5.52
N LEU A 292 -26.64 5.06 -4.72
CA LEU A 292 -25.53 4.10 -4.59
C LEU A 292 -25.22 3.41 -5.92
N PHE A 293 -26.26 3.06 -6.68
CA PHE A 293 -26.11 2.54 -8.03
C PHE A 293 -25.43 3.56 -8.94
N ILE A 294 -25.82 4.84 -8.94
CA ILE A 294 -25.21 5.89 -9.78
C ILE A 294 -23.76 6.17 -9.39
N ILE A 295 -23.44 6.22 -8.08
CA ILE A 295 -22.08 6.43 -7.58
C ILE A 295 -21.21 5.23 -7.95
N SER A 296 -21.68 4.00 -7.69
CA SER A 296 -20.97 2.77 -8.06
C SER A 296 -20.81 2.64 -9.57
N HIS A 297 -21.83 2.96 -10.37
CA HIS A 297 -21.74 2.96 -11.82
C HIS A 297 -20.71 3.99 -12.30
N ARG A 298 -20.70 5.21 -11.74
CA ARG A 298 -19.72 6.23 -12.12
C ARG A 298 -18.28 5.80 -11.76
N LEU A 299 -18.07 5.18 -10.61
CA LEU A 299 -16.77 4.64 -10.21
C LEU A 299 -16.35 3.45 -11.09
N ASP A 300 -17.24 2.49 -11.34
CA ASP A 300 -16.98 1.34 -12.24
C ASP A 300 -16.52 1.81 -13.64
N CYS A 301 -17.09 2.91 -14.13
CA CYS A 301 -16.81 3.45 -15.45
C CYS A 301 -15.53 4.27 -15.52
N LEU A 302 -15.18 4.95 -14.43
CA LEU A 302 -13.94 5.73 -14.36
C LEU A 302 -12.71 4.84 -14.15
N TYR A 303 -12.85 3.68 -13.48
CA TYR A 303 -11.70 2.98 -12.92
C TYR A 303 -11.55 1.50 -13.31
N SER A 304 -12.58 0.80 -13.81
CA SER A 304 -12.51 -0.67 -14.05
C SER A 304 -11.30 -1.16 -14.84
N HIS A 305 -10.85 -0.43 -15.86
CA HIS A 305 -9.71 -0.84 -16.68
C HIS A 305 -8.36 -0.26 -16.21
N LYS A 306 -8.37 0.88 -15.51
CA LYS A 306 -7.18 1.32 -14.76
C LYS A 306 -6.88 0.32 -13.64
N TYR A 307 -7.90 -0.32 -13.06
CA TYR A 307 -7.71 -1.40 -12.09
C TYR A 307 -7.04 -2.64 -12.70
N CYS A 308 -7.38 -3.08 -13.91
CA CYS A 308 -6.65 -4.20 -14.55
C CYS A 308 -5.15 -3.89 -14.73
N PHE A 309 -4.81 -2.68 -15.17
CA PHE A 309 -3.41 -2.25 -15.22
C PHE A 309 -2.78 -2.14 -13.83
N ILE A 310 -3.44 -1.48 -12.88
CA ILE A 310 -2.90 -1.31 -11.54
C ILE A 310 -2.73 -2.65 -10.85
N LEU A 311 -3.60 -3.63 -11.08
CA LEU A 311 -3.47 -4.98 -10.53
C LEU A 311 -2.36 -5.76 -11.22
N HIS A 312 -2.15 -5.56 -12.52
CA HIS A 312 -0.95 -6.05 -13.18
C HIS A 312 0.29 -5.41 -12.56
N GLU A 313 0.31 -4.08 -12.35
CA GLU A 313 1.37 -3.38 -11.63
C GLU A 313 1.52 -3.89 -10.18
N CYS A 314 0.43 -4.20 -9.46
CA CYS A 314 0.48 -4.74 -8.10
C CYS A 314 1.07 -6.16 -8.09
N THR A 315 0.71 -6.99 -9.07
CA THR A 315 1.23 -8.35 -9.24
C THR A 315 2.70 -8.38 -9.69
N PHE A 316 3.12 -7.44 -10.55
CA PHE A 316 4.45 -7.47 -11.21
C PHE A 316 5.44 -6.40 -10.71
N SER A 317 4.99 -5.29 -10.15
CA SER A 317 5.81 -4.19 -9.60
C SER A 317 5.73 -4.06 -8.08
N PHE A 318 5.02 -4.98 -7.40
CA PHE A 318 5.04 -5.15 -5.94
C PHE A 318 4.51 -3.95 -5.13
N LEU A 319 3.69 -3.09 -5.75
CA LEU A 319 3.10 -1.92 -5.10
C LEU A 319 1.62 -2.13 -4.80
N SER A 320 1.11 -1.51 -3.73
CA SER A 320 -0.34 -1.54 -3.44
C SER A 320 -1.13 -0.79 -4.52
N CYS A 321 -2.37 -1.22 -4.74
CA CYS A 321 -3.26 -0.64 -5.74
C CYS A 321 -3.88 0.67 -5.23
N LEU A 322 -4.16 0.73 -3.93
CA LEU A 322 -4.50 1.95 -3.19
C LEU A 322 -3.31 2.33 -2.32
N ARG A 323 -2.81 3.56 -2.48
CA ARG A 323 -1.57 4.01 -1.83
C ARG A 323 -1.86 5.24 -0.97
N PRO A 324 -1.47 5.23 0.31
CA PRO A 324 -1.33 6.47 1.07
C PRO A 324 -0.37 7.42 0.37
N LEU A 325 -0.61 8.73 0.45
CA LEU A 325 0.19 9.73 -0.26
C LEU A 325 1.69 9.63 0.07
N TRP A 326 2.06 9.28 1.30
CA TRP A 326 3.46 9.16 1.72
C TRP A 326 4.26 8.10 0.96
N VAL A 327 3.60 7.12 0.34
CA VAL A 327 4.26 6.09 -0.47
C VAL A 327 4.90 6.69 -1.72
N ASP A 328 4.16 7.53 -2.43
CA ASP A 328 4.62 8.22 -3.65
C ASP A 328 5.33 9.55 -3.33
N TYR A 329 5.05 10.14 -2.17
CA TYR A 329 5.66 11.39 -1.68
C TYR A 329 6.45 11.20 -0.36
N PRO A 330 7.47 10.31 -0.32
CA PRO A 330 8.15 9.89 0.92
C PRO A 330 9.00 10.99 1.59
N LYS A 331 9.13 12.15 0.96
CA LYS A 331 9.85 13.31 1.51
C LYS A 331 8.90 14.41 2.01
N ASP A 332 7.62 14.30 1.69
CA ASP A 332 6.61 15.28 2.06
C ASP A 332 5.96 14.87 3.38
N THR A 333 6.47 15.42 4.48
CA THR A 333 6.02 15.08 5.83
C THR A 333 4.55 15.38 6.08
N ALA A 334 3.93 16.28 5.30
CA ALA A 334 2.50 16.58 5.43
C ALA A 334 1.63 15.35 5.11
N THR A 335 2.16 14.41 4.31
CA THR A 335 1.43 13.22 3.86
C THR A 335 1.45 12.05 4.86
N PHE A 336 2.29 12.11 5.89
CA PHE A 336 2.56 10.96 6.78
C PHE A 336 1.40 10.66 7.74
N THR A 337 0.45 11.58 7.89
CA THR A 337 -0.71 11.44 8.76
C THR A 337 -2.03 11.50 7.99
N ILE A 338 -1.99 11.59 6.66
CA ILE A 338 -3.19 11.66 5.82
C ILE A 338 -3.72 10.25 5.61
N ASP A 339 -4.97 10.02 5.98
CA ASP A 339 -5.68 8.74 5.84
C ASP A 339 -7.12 8.87 5.28
N ASP A 340 -7.54 10.08 4.95
CA ASP A 340 -8.79 10.43 4.27
C ASP A 340 -8.61 10.73 2.76
N GLU A 341 -7.36 10.64 2.28
CA GLU A 341 -6.98 10.74 0.87
C GLU A 341 -6.07 9.60 0.46
N PHE A 342 -6.23 9.13 -0.77
CA PHE A 342 -5.41 8.05 -1.31
C PHE A 342 -5.19 8.17 -2.81
N LEU A 343 -4.12 7.53 -3.28
CA LEU A 343 -3.82 7.36 -4.69
C LEU A 343 -4.32 6.00 -5.20
N ILE A 344 -4.87 6.00 -6.42
CA ILE A 344 -5.15 4.79 -7.20
C ILE A 344 -4.00 4.62 -8.21
N GLY A 345 -3.14 3.63 -7.95
CA GLY A 345 -1.80 3.57 -8.54
C GLY A 345 -1.00 4.80 -8.10
N SER A 346 -0.28 5.43 -9.02
CA SER A 346 0.42 6.71 -8.73
C SER A 346 -0.25 7.94 -9.36
N ASP A 347 -1.30 7.76 -10.17
CA ASP A 347 -1.77 8.82 -11.09
C ASP A 347 -3.14 9.45 -10.77
N LEU A 348 -3.94 8.86 -9.89
CA LEU A 348 -5.24 9.42 -9.50
C LEU A 348 -5.29 9.61 -8.00
N LEU A 349 -5.50 10.84 -7.56
CA LEU A 349 -5.76 11.20 -6.17
C LEU A 349 -7.27 11.28 -5.96
N VAL A 350 -7.74 10.62 -4.90
CA VAL A 350 -9.16 10.56 -4.53
C VAL A 350 -9.31 11.08 -3.09
N HIS A 351 -10.24 12.01 -2.90
CA HIS A 351 -10.65 12.50 -1.58
C HIS A 351 -12.17 12.39 -1.45
N PRO A 352 -12.70 11.26 -0.96
CA PRO A 352 -14.13 11.06 -0.83
C PRO A 352 -14.75 12.01 0.21
N VAL A 353 -16.01 12.39 0.01
CA VAL A 353 -16.77 13.13 1.02
C VAL A 353 -17.30 12.14 2.06
N THR A 354 -16.84 12.24 3.30
CA THR A 354 -17.16 11.30 4.40
C THR A 354 -17.99 11.93 5.53
N GLU A 355 -18.27 13.23 5.47
CA GLU A 355 -19.05 13.96 6.46
C GLU A 355 -20.49 14.28 5.98
N ASP A 356 -21.47 14.09 6.86
CA ASP A 356 -22.87 14.39 6.56
C ASP A 356 -23.10 15.90 6.36
N GLY A 357 -23.93 16.23 5.36
CA GLY A 357 -24.27 17.62 5.03
C GLY A 357 -23.11 18.47 4.47
N SER A 358 -21.95 17.88 4.20
CA SER A 358 -20.78 18.61 3.70
C SER A 358 -21.06 19.31 2.36
N ARG A 359 -20.55 20.55 2.25
CA ARG A 359 -20.64 21.40 1.05
C ARG A 359 -19.28 21.66 0.41
N GLY A 360 -18.22 21.17 1.02
CA GLY A 360 -16.88 21.24 0.46
C GLY A 360 -15.93 20.36 1.25
N VAL A 361 -14.85 19.96 0.60
CA VAL A 361 -13.75 19.22 1.22
C VAL A 361 -12.44 19.94 0.93
N THR A 362 -11.42 19.72 1.75
CA THR A 362 -10.10 20.32 1.54
C THR A 362 -9.12 19.21 1.22
N ALA A 363 -8.82 19.02 -0.06
CA ALA A 363 -7.87 18.01 -0.50
C ALA A 363 -6.44 18.56 -0.49
N TYR A 364 -5.47 17.78 0.03
CA TYR A 364 -4.05 18.08 -0.11
C TYR A 364 -3.53 17.54 -1.43
N LEU A 365 -3.20 18.43 -2.37
CA LEU A 365 -2.55 18.08 -3.62
C LEU A 365 -1.02 18.09 -3.41
N PRO A 366 -0.33 16.94 -3.35
CA PRO A 366 1.09 16.86 -3.04
C PRO A 366 1.97 17.23 -4.25
N GLY A 367 3.28 17.27 -4.03
CA GLY A 367 4.29 17.42 -5.09
C GLY A 367 4.55 18.88 -5.47
N ALA A 368 5.53 19.52 -4.82
CA ALA A 368 5.96 20.87 -5.19
C ALA A 368 6.48 20.93 -6.64
N GLY A 369 5.79 21.69 -7.49
CA GLY A 369 6.11 21.77 -8.92
C GLY A 369 5.46 20.70 -9.78
N GLU A 370 4.59 19.86 -9.21
CA GLU A 370 3.66 19.01 -9.95
C GLU A 370 2.36 19.75 -10.25
N VAL A 371 1.53 19.15 -11.09
CA VAL A 371 0.21 19.69 -11.44
C VAL A 371 -0.81 18.57 -11.38
N TRP A 372 -2.03 18.93 -11.02
CA TRP A 372 -3.16 18.02 -10.84
C TRP A 372 -4.32 18.55 -11.66
N TYR A 373 -5.00 17.67 -12.37
CA TYR A 373 -6.16 18.01 -13.20
C TYR A 373 -7.41 17.39 -12.60
N ASP A 374 -8.43 18.21 -12.31
CA ASP A 374 -9.73 17.70 -11.91
C ASP A 374 -10.29 16.81 -13.04
N VAL A 375 -10.70 15.58 -12.71
CA VAL A 375 -11.08 14.57 -13.71
C VAL A 375 -12.39 14.91 -14.42
N HIS A 376 -13.23 15.76 -13.84
CA HIS A 376 -14.53 16.14 -14.38
C HIS A 376 -14.48 17.47 -15.13
N THR A 377 -13.81 18.47 -14.57
CA THR A 377 -13.76 19.84 -15.11
C THR A 377 -12.51 20.13 -15.92
N PHE A 378 -11.51 19.24 -15.87
CA PHE A 378 -10.17 19.43 -16.44
C PHE A 378 -9.42 20.66 -15.93
N GLN A 379 -9.93 21.30 -14.87
CA GLN A 379 -9.27 22.43 -14.26
C GLN A 379 -7.90 22.00 -13.72
N LYS A 380 -6.88 22.80 -14.02
CA LYS A 380 -5.51 22.57 -13.59
C LYS A 380 -5.25 23.25 -12.24
N HIS A 381 -4.64 22.49 -11.32
CA HIS A 381 -4.17 22.93 -10.01
C HIS A 381 -2.67 22.63 -9.89
N ASN A 382 -1.92 23.44 -9.14
CA ASN A 382 -0.48 23.21 -8.92
C ASN A 382 -0.26 22.54 -7.56
N GLY A 383 0.68 21.60 -7.45
CA GLY A 383 1.17 21.09 -6.16
C GLY A 383 2.35 21.94 -5.63
N ALA A 384 2.63 21.98 -4.33
CA ALA A 384 1.86 21.39 -3.24
C ALA A 384 0.88 22.42 -2.66
N GLN A 385 -0.40 22.05 -2.44
CA GLN A 385 -1.39 22.95 -1.86
C GLN A 385 -2.56 22.22 -1.19
N ASN A 386 -3.19 22.86 -0.22
CA ASN A 386 -4.53 22.51 0.25
C ASN A 386 -5.57 23.21 -0.62
N LEU A 387 -6.42 22.44 -1.30
CA LEU A 387 -7.44 22.93 -2.22
C LEU A 387 -8.83 22.70 -1.64
N TYR A 388 -9.56 23.78 -1.38
CA TYR A 388 -10.98 23.70 -1.06
C TYR A 388 -11.80 23.43 -2.32
N ILE A 389 -12.60 22.37 -2.30
CA ILE A 389 -13.38 21.89 -3.44
C ILE A 389 -14.86 21.94 -3.02
N PRO A 390 -15.71 22.76 -3.67
CA PRO A 390 -17.13 22.73 -3.39
C PRO A 390 -17.72 21.40 -3.87
N VAL A 391 -18.49 20.73 -3.01
CA VAL A 391 -19.10 19.43 -3.32
C VAL A 391 -20.62 19.49 -3.27
N THR A 392 -21.23 18.65 -4.09
CA THR A 392 -22.63 18.29 -4.06
C THR A 392 -22.75 16.81 -3.74
N LEU A 393 -23.97 16.31 -3.53
CA LEU A 393 -24.22 14.87 -3.35
C LEU A 393 -23.68 13.99 -4.49
N SER A 394 -23.49 14.55 -5.69
CA SER A 394 -22.99 13.82 -6.86
C SER A 394 -21.49 14.02 -7.15
N SER A 395 -20.82 14.85 -6.34
CA SER A 395 -19.41 15.17 -6.51
C SER A 395 -18.54 14.06 -5.96
N ILE A 396 -17.56 13.63 -6.76
CA ILE A 396 -16.52 12.69 -6.33
C ILE A 396 -15.18 13.38 -6.62
N PRO A 397 -14.54 14.01 -5.63
CA PRO A 397 -13.29 14.74 -5.82
C PRO A 397 -12.17 13.80 -6.27
N VAL A 398 -11.76 13.92 -7.54
CA VAL A 398 -10.70 13.10 -8.12
C VAL A 398 -9.82 13.95 -9.03
N PHE A 399 -8.51 13.78 -8.86
CA PHE A 399 -7.49 14.52 -9.59
C PHE A 399 -6.54 13.57 -10.30
N GLN A 400 -6.29 13.83 -11.58
CA GLN A 400 -5.27 13.15 -12.37
C GLN A 400 -3.94 13.90 -12.26
N ARG A 401 -2.87 13.18 -11.90
CA ARG A 401 -1.52 13.72 -11.81
C ARG A 401 -1.02 14.07 -13.20
N GLY A 402 -0.45 15.27 -13.37
CA GLY A 402 0.25 15.66 -14.58
C GLY A 402 1.53 14.83 -14.76
N GLY A 403 1.73 14.30 -15.96
CA GLY A 403 2.73 13.26 -16.20
C GLY A 403 2.11 11.88 -16.45
N SER A 404 0.79 11.74 -16.39
CA SER A 404 0.13 10.44 -16.52
C SER A 404 -0.72 10.29 -17.78
N ILE A 405 -0.83 9.06 -18.28
CA ILE A 405 -1.74 8.65 -19.35
C ILE A 405 -2.65 7.55 -18.82
N ILE A 406 -3.96 7.82 -18.81
CA ILE A 406 -4.95 6.90 -18.25
C ILE A 406 -5.86 6.39 -19.37
N PRO A 407 -5.78 5.09 -19.73
CA PRO A 407 -6.75 4.47 -20.62
C PRO A 407 -8.07 4.20 -19.88
N ARG A 408 -9.19 4.52 -20.53
CA ARG A 408 -10.56 4.29 -20.00
C ARG A 408 -11.47 3.74 -21.08
N LYS A 409 -12.51 3.00 -20.70
CA LYS A 409 -13.61 2.63 -21.61
C LYS A 409 -14.83 3.48 -21.27
N ASP A 410 -15.05 4.53 -22.05
CA ASP A 410 -16.11 5.50 -21.79
C ASP A 410 -17.51 4.95 -22.13
N ARG A 411 -17.58 3.83 -22.87
CA ARG A 411 -18.81 3.12 -23.19
C ARG A 411 -19.22 2.21 -22.04
N VAL A 412 -19.91 2.79 -21.09
CA VAL A 412 -20.48 2.09 -19.93
C VAL A 412 -21.46 1.02 -20.37
N ARG A 413 -21.30 -0.20 -19.85
CA ARG A 413 -22.20 -1.35 -20.09
C ARG A 413 -22.70 -1.90 -18.76
N ARG A 414 -23.55 -2.92 -18.84
CA ARG A 414 -24.15 -3.60 -17.67
C ARG A 414 -23.17 -4.43 -16.83
N SER A 415 -22.00 -4.78 -17.37
CA SER A 415 -20.96 -5.55 -16.70
C SER A 415 -19.63 -5.38 -17.42
N SER A 416 -18.51 -5.71 -16.74
CA SER A 416 -17.17 -5.66 -17.33
C SER A 416 -17.02 -6.60 -18.53
N ALA A 417 -17.64 -7.78 -18.49
CA ALA A 417 -17.68 -8.71 -19.64
C ALA A 417 -18.33 -8.08 -20.89
N CYS A 418 -19.37 -7.25 -20.72
CA CYS A 418 -19.97 -6.52 -21.84
C CYS A 418 -19.09 -5.39 -22.39
N MET A 419 -18.04 -4.99 -21.66
CA MET A 419 -17.08 -3.96 -22.05
C MET A 419 -15.80 -4.52 -22.68
N GLU A 420 -15.59 -5.84 -22.67
CA GLU A 420 -14.34 -6.51 -23.09
C GLU A 420 -13.79 -5.99 -24.43
N ASN A 421 -14.67 -5.86 -25.42
CA ASN A 421 -14.34 -5.46 -26.79
C ASN A 421 -14.65 -3.98 -27.11
N ASP A 422 -15.03 -3.19 -26.10
CA ASP A 422 -15.27 -1.76 -26.29
C ASP A 422 -13.97 -0.98 -26.50
N PRO A 423 -14.01 0.13 -27.25
CA PRO A 423 -12.84 0.97 -27.47
C PRO A 423 -12.37 1.71 -26.22
N TYR A 424 -11.09 2.10 -26.26
CA TYR A 424 -10.46 2.92 -25.23
C TYR A 424 -10.43 4.40 -25.60
N SER A 425 -10.52 5.23 -24.57
CA SER A 425 -10.23 6.66 -24.58
C SER A 425 -8.97 6.91 -23.75
N LEU A 426 -8.00 7.63 -24.30
CA LEU A 426 -6.75 7.97 -23.60
C LEU A 426 -6.84 9.38 -23.01
N TYR A 427 -6.66 9.50 -21.70
CA TYR A 427 -6.61 10.77 -20.98
C TYR A 427 -5.15 11.08 -20.64
N VAL A 428 -4.53 11.95 -21.44
CA VAL A 428 -3.11 12.35 -21.35
C VAL A 428 -3.03 13.65 -20.55
N ALA A 429 -2.66 13.58 -19.28
CA ALA A 429 -2.46 14.75 -18.43
C ALA A 429 -1.01 15.21 -18.50
N LEU A 430 -0.71 16.35 -19.12
CA LEU A 430 0.67 16.79 -19.28
C LEU A 430 1.24 17.37 -17.98
N SER A 431 2.45 16.93 -17.64
CA SER A 431 3.29 17.56 -16.61
C SER A 431 3.72 18.97 -17.05
N PRO A 432 4.28 19.80 -16.15
CA PRO A 432 4.85 21.10 -16.54
C PRO A 432 5.93 21.01 -17.62
N LYS A 433 6.63 19.87 -17.71
CA LYS A 433 7.64 19.57 -18.73
C LYS A 433 7.05 19.07 -20.06
N LYS A 434 5.73 19.11 -20.23
CA LYS A 434 5.01 18.61 -21.42
C LYS A 434 5.28 17.13 -21.71
N PHE A 435 5.40 16.36 -20.62
CA PHE A 435 5.61 14.93 -20.65
C PHE A 435 4.43 14.21 -19.99
N ALA A 436 4.09 13.02 -20.48
CA ALA A 436 3.22 12.08 -19.79
C ALA A 436 3.56 10.63 -20.16
N GLU A 437 3.34 9.70 -19.24
CA GLU A 437 3.52 8.27 -19.46
C GLU A 437 2.37 7.47 -18.84
N GLY A 438 2.16 6.27 -19.35
CA GLY A 438 1.21 5.33 -18.79
C GLY A 438 1.26 4.03 -19.56
N GLU A 439 0.49 3.05 -19.12
CA GLU A 439 0.50 1.73 -19.72
C GLU A 439 -0.92 1.22 -19.95
N LEU A 440 -1.05 0.26 -20.86
CA LEU A 440 -2.31 -0.43 -21.15
C LEU A 440 -2.05 -1.93 -21.20
N TYR A 441 -2.71 -2.65 -20.29
CA TYR A 441 -2.70 -4.11 -20.21
C TYR A 441 -4.05 -4.66 -20.70
N ILE A 442 -4.03 -5.70 -21.53
CA ILE A 442 -5.23 -6.38 -22.06
C ILE A 442 -4.97 -7.88 -22.14
N ASP A 443 -5.81 -8.70 -21.53
CA ASP A 443 -5.83 -10.16 -21.63
C ASP A 443 -7.29 -10.66 -21.77
N ASP A 444 -7.52 -11.96 -21.54
CA ASP A 444 -8.88 -12.53 -21.51
C ASP A 444 -9.66 -12.23 -20.21
N GLY A 445 -8.99 -11.69 -19.19
CA GLY A 445 -9.56 -11.23 -17.93
C GLY A 445 -10.05 -12.33 -16.99
N HIS A 446 -9.80 -13.62 -17.24
CA HIS A 446 -10.31 -14.69 -16.38
C HIS A 446 -9.46 -15.96 -16.32
N SER A 447 -8.56 -16.21 -17.27
CA SER A 447 -7.72 -17.41 -17.29
C SER A 447 -6.29 -17.14 -16.84
N PHE A 448 -5.52 -18.20 -16.60
CA PHE A 448 -4.07 -18.12 -16.34
C PHE A 448 -3.25 -18.13 -17.65
N ASN A 449 -3.86 -17.89 -18.81
CA ASN A 449 -3.14 -17.86 -20.09
C ASN A 449 -2.10 -16.73 -20.16
N TYR A 450 -2.29 -15.64 -19.39
CA TYR A 450 -1.29 -14.58 -19.29
C TYR A 450 0.08 -15.09 -18.80
N ASP A 451 0.07 -16.05 -17.87
CA ASP A 451 1.27 -16.66 -17.29
C ASP A 451 1.71 -17.90 -18.10
N THR A 452 0.77 -18.82 -18.34
CA THR A 452 1.08 -20.14 -18.93
C THR A 452 1.37 -20.08 -20.44
N LYS A 453 0.78 -19.13 -21.16
CA LYS A 453 0.88 -19.02 -22.63
C LYS A 453 1.35 -17.65 -23.12
N LYS A 454 1.54 -16.67 -22.22
CA LYS A 454 1.84 -15.27 -22.56
C LYS A 454 0.79 -14.65 -23.50
N GLU A 455 -0.49 -14.97 -23.27
CA GLU A 455 -1.61 -14.44 -24.06
C GLU A 455 -2.13 -13.12 -23.47
N PHE A 456 -1.37 -12.04 -23.65
CA PHE A 456 -1.80 -10.68 -23.29
C PHE A 456 -1.13 -9.62 -24.18
N ILE A 457 -1.60 -8.38 -24.07
CA ILE A 457 -1.05 -7.17 -24.67
C ILE A 457 -0.59 -6.27 -23.54
N HIS A 458 0.64 -5.76 -23.63
CA HIS A 458 1.16 -4.76 -22.70
C HIS A 458 1.81 -3.62 -23.48
N ARG A 459 1.20 -2.44 -23.40
CA ARG A 459 1.59 -1.26 -24.17
C ARG A 459 2.19 -0.21 -23.24
N SER A 460 3.29 0.38 -23.65
CA SER A 460 3.76 1.66 -23.11
C SER A 460 3.19 2.79 -23.95
N LEU A 461 2.57 3.75 -23.27
CA LEU A 461 2.06 4.99 -23.82
C LEU A 461 2.96 6.12 -23.34
N THR A 462 3.46 6.95 -24.25
CA THR A 462 4.36 8.05 -23.89
C THR A 462 4.03 9.28 -24.70
N PHE A 463 3.85 10.41 -24.03
CA PHE A 463 3.79 11.73 -24.64
C PHE A 463 5.09 12.47 -24.36
N ALA A 464 5.88 12.73 -25.40
CA ALA A 464 7.10 13.53 -25.32
C ALA A 464 7.35 14.23 -26.65
N ASN A 465 7.96 15.42 -26.63
CA ASN A 465 8.32 16.16 -27.85
C ASN A 465 7.15 16.35 -28.83
N ASN A 466 5.95 16.65 -28.31
CA ASN A 466 4.71 16.77 -29.09
C ASN A 466 4.31 15.49 -29.86
N ALA A 467 4.76 14.33 -29.41
CA ALA A 467 4.40 13.04 -29.97
C ALA A 467 3.78 12.15 -28.89
N LEU A 468 2.62 11.55 -29.16
CA LEU A 468 2.06 10.45 -28.36
C LEU A 468 2.37 9.13 -29.06
N THR A 469 3.12 8.25 -28.41
CA THR A 469 3.55 6.96 -28.95
C THR A 469 2.96 5.80 -28.17
N SER A 470 2.59 4.73 -28.88
CA SER A 470 2.30 3.42 -28.31
C SER A 470 3.35 2.44 -28.78
N SER A 471 4.03 1.76 -27.85
CA SER A 471 5.03 0.73 -28.14
C SER A 471 4.77 -0.56 -27.35
N ASN A 472 5.09 -1.70 -27.96
CA ASN A 472 4.91 -3.01 -27.30
C ASN A 472 5.97 -3.22 -26.20
N LEU A 473 5.53 -3.48 -24.97
CA LEU A 473 6.41 -3.85 -23.85
C LEU A 473 6.67 -5.35 -23.78
N CYS A 474 5.83 -6.18 -24.41
CA CYS A 474 6.04 -7.62 -24.51
C CYS A 474 5.98 -8.10 -25.98
N PRO A 475 7.10 -8.05 -26.72
CA PRO A 475 7.18 -8.57 -28.09
C PRO A 475 6.91 -10.07 -28.21
N ASP A 476 7.17 -10.84 -27.15
CA ASP A 476 6.99 -12.30 -27.12
C ASP A 476 5.56 -12.73 -26.73
N CYS A 477 4.70 -11.78 -26.38
CA CYS A 477 3.31 -12.03 -25.99
C CYS A 477 2.39 -11.98 -27.22
N ASN A 478 1.42 -12.89 -27.27
CA ASN A 478 0.51 -13.02 -28.42
C ASN A 478 -0.94 -12.96 -27.96
N PHE A 479 -1.60 -11.82 -28.21
CA PHE A 479 -3.03 -11.67 -27.97
C PHE A 479 -3.64 -10.73 -29.00
N LEU A 480 -4.83 -11.07 -29.49
CA LEU A 480 -5.55 -10.28 -30.47
C LEU A 480 -6.72 -9.58 -29.80
N THR A 481 -6.77 -8.26 -29.93
CA THR A 481 -7.90 -7.46 -29.43
C THR A 481 -8.65 -6.79 -30.56
N SER A 482 -9.98 -6.78 -30.45
CA SER A 482 -10.85 -5.96 -31.30
C SER A 482 -10.99 -4.52 -30.79
N SER A 483 -10.45 -4.24 -29.59
CA SER A 483 -10.46 -2.91 -28.99
C SER A 483 -9.55 -1.95 -29.77
N TRP A 484 -10.00 -0.71 -29.90
CA TRP A 484 -9.30 0.35 -30.63
C TRP A 484 -9.37 1.66 -29.84
N ILE A 485 -8.55 2.65 -30.19
CA ILE A 485 -8.56 3.96 -29.53
C ILE A 485 -9.58 4.87 -30.22
N GLU A 486 -10.69 5.15 -29.53
CA GLU A 486 -11.76 6.00 -30.07
C GLU A 486 -11.59 7.48 -29.77
N LYS A 487 -10.80 7.82 -28.75
CA LYS A 487 -10.65 9.20 -28.32
C LYS A 487 -9.31 9.40 -27.63
N VAL A 488 -8.70 10.56 -27.86
CA VAL A 488 -7.52 11.01 -27.10
C VAL A 488 -7.81 12.42 -26.60
N LEU A 489 -7.72 12.61 -25.29
CA LEU A 489 -7.77 13.92 -24.65
C LEU A 489 -6.39 14.25 -24.11
N ILE A 490 -5.86 15.43 -24.46
CA ILE A 490 -4.57 15.91 -23.96
C ILE A 490 -4.80 17.19 -23.16
N LEU A 491 -4.64 17.09 -21.84
CA LEU A 491 -4.82 18.16 -20.88
C LEU A 491 -3.54 18.98 -20.75
N GLY A 492 -3.66 20.31 -20.80
CA GLY A 492 -2.52 21.22 -20.75
C GLY A 492 -1.71 21.27 -22.05
N ALA A 493 -2.31 20.87 -23.18
CA ALA A 493 -1.69 20.96 -24.49
C ALA A 493 -1.71 22.40 -25.04
N SER A 494 -0.77 22.71 -25.92
CA SER A 494 -0.86 23.90 -26.79
C SER A 494 -1.67 23.54 -28.04
N LYS A 495 -2.37 24.51 -28.64
CA LYS A 495 -3.13 24.29 -29.88
C LYS A 495 -2.17 23.91 -31.02
N PRO A 496 -2.27 22.71 -31.61
CA PRO A 496 -1.48 22.36 -32.79
C PRO A 496 -2.06 23.03 -34.04
N SER A 497 -1.22 23.17 -35.07
CA SER A 497 -1.63 23.53 -36.43
C SER A 497 -2.24 22.35 -37.17
N LYS A 498 -1.70 21.14 -36.97
CA LYS A 498 -2.24 19.88 -37.49
C LYS A 498 -1.79 18.69 -36.64
N VAL A 499 -2.52 17.58 -36.73
CA VAL A 499 -2.19 16.32 -36.08
C VAL A 499 -2.04 15.22 -37.12
N LEU A 500 -0.97 14.45 -37.05
CA LEU A 500 -0.66 13.36 -37.98
C LEU A 500 -0.57 12.04 -37.23
N LEU A 501 -1.31 11.03 -37.69
CA LEU A 501 -1.17 9.64 -37.24
C LEU A 501 -0.19 8.91 -38.16
N LYS A 502 0.90 8.43 -37.57
CA LYS A 502 1.86 7.53 -38.20
C LYS A 502 1.63 6.09 -37.75
N MET A 503 1.31 5.23 -38.70
CA MET A 503 1.08 3.79 -38.49
C MET A 503 1.52 3.03 -39.76
N ASP A 504 2.24 1.92 -39.61
CA ASP A 504 2.75 1.11 -40.72
C ASP A 504 3.50 1.91 -41.81
N GLY A 505 4.27 2.92 -41.38
CA GLY A 505 5.03 3.79 -42.28
C GLY A 505 4.19 4.79 -43.09
N LYS A 506 2.88 4.86 -42.89
CA LYS A 506 1.98 5.86 -43.51
C LYS A 506 1.65 6.97 -42.52
N GLU A 507 1.55 8.20 -43.02
CA GLU A 507 1.10 9.36 -42.26
C GLU A 507 -0.27 9.81 -42.76
N THR A 508 -1.22 9.98 -41.83
CA THR A 508 -2.60 10.38 -42.12
C THR A 508 -3.01 11.54 -41.23
N PRO A 509 -3.69 12.58 -41.75
CA PRO A 509 -4.18 13.67 -40.93
C PRO A 509 -5.32 13.19 -40.01
N VAL A 510 -5.35 13.72 -38.78
CA VAL A 510 -6.39 13.45 -37.79
C VAL A 510 -7.08 14.76 -37.40
N ASP A 511 -8.41 14.76 -37.43
CA ASP A 511 -9.20 15.90 -37.00
C ASP A 511 -9.16 16.09 -35.48
N PHE A 512 -9.18 17.35 -35.05
CA PHE A 512 -9.10 17.69 -33.64
C PHE A 512 -9.97 18.89 -33.26
N GLU A 513 -10.40 18.91 -32.00
CA GLU A 513 -11.04 20.04 -31.33
C GLU A 513 -10.08 20.56 -30.25
N PHE A 514 -9.99 21.88 -30.07
CA PHE A 514 -9.16 22.48 -29.02
C PHE A 514 -9.95 23.49 -28.20
N ASP A 515 -10.09 23.21 -26.91
CA ASP A 515 -10.65 24.15 -25.95
C ASP A 515 -9.54 25.07 -25.43
N THR A 516 -9.63 26.36 -25.75
CA THR A 516 -8.62 27.36 -25.35
C THR A 516 -8.73 27.75 -23.89
N SER A 517 -9.93 27.66 -23.29
CA SER A 517 -10.15 28.03 -21.89
C SER A 517 -9.55 26.99 -20.94
N MET A 518 -9.70 25.70 -21.27
CA MET A 518 -9.19 24.59 -20.47
C MET A 518 -7.81 24.10 -20.95
N SER A 519 -7.34 24.56 -22.12
CA SER A 519 -6.15 24.03 -22.79
C SER A 519 -6.22 22.52 -23.03
N VAL A 520 -7.36 22.06 -23.56
CA VAL A 520 -7.65 20.63 -23.79
C VAL A 520 -7.75 20.37 -25.29
N LEU A 521 -6.90 19.47 -25.79
CA LEU A 521 -6.96 18.96 -27.16
C LEU A 521 -7.74 17.64 -27.19
N THR A 522 -8.74 17.53 -28.06
CA THR A 522 -9.53 16.30 -28.24
C THR A 522 -9.39 15.78 -29.67
N LEU A 523 -8.91 14.55 -29.82
CA LEU A 523 -8.92 13.80 -31.07
C LEU A 523 -10.08 12.82 -31.05
N ARG A 524 -11.00 12.91 -32.01
CA ARG A 524 -12.15 11.99 -32.10
C ARG A 524 -11.92 10.96 -33.21
N LYS A 525 -12.13 9.69 -32.87
CA LYS A 525 -12.05 8.52 -33.75
C LYS A 525 -10.72 8.38 -34.52
N PRO A 526 -9.55 8.37 -33.85
CA PRO A 526 -8.30 8.13 -34.55
C PRO A 526 -8.20 6.70 -35.11
N GLY A 527 -8.98 5.73 -34.61
CA GLY A 527 -9.21 4.45 -35.31
C GLY A 527 -8.09 3.41 -35.17
N MET A 528 -7.02 3.74 -34.46
CA MET A 528 -5.86 2.87 -34.23
C MET A 528 -6.21 1.68 -33.32
N ASN A 529 -5.75 0.47 -33.65
CA ASN A 529 -5.94 -0.71 -32.80
C ASN A 529 -5.17 -0.54 -31.47
N ALA A 530 -5.78 -0.94 -30.35
CA ALA A 530 -5.18 -0.76 -29.02
C ALA A 530 -3.92 -1.63 -28.80
N GLY A 531 -3.79 -2.73 -29.54
CA GLY A 531 -2.64 -3.63 -29.52
C GLY A 531 -1.49 -3.26 -30.46
N ALA A 532 -1.66 -2.26 -31.33
CA ALA A 532 -0.70 -1.91 -32.37
C ALA A 532 0.26 -0.78 -31.94
N ASP A 533 1.40 -0.73 -32.62
CA ASP A 533 2.35 0.39 -32.55
C ASP A 533 1.84 1.54 -33.41
N TRP A 534 1.84 2.76 -32.85
CA TRP A 534 1.40 3.96 -33.56
C TRP A 534 2.03 5.22 -32.94
N THR A 535 2.03 6.31 -33.69
CA THR A 535 2.50 7.62 -33.20
C THR A 535 1.58 8.74 -33.68
N LEU A 536 1.10 9.58 -32.77
CA LEU A 536 0.40 10.82 -33.07
C LEU A 536 1.36 12.00 -32.91
N LEU A 537 1.63 12.71 -34.00
CA LEU A 537 2.50 13.90 -34.02
C LEU A 537 1.63 15.17 -34.02
N LEU A 538 1.87 16.06 -33.05
CA LEU A 538 1.26 17.37 -32.96
C LEU A 538 2.25 18.40 -33.53
N GLN A 539 1.88 19.06 -34.63
CA GLN A 539 2.72 20.04 -35.32
C GLN A 539 2.22 21.46 -35.17
#